data_AF-A0A9Q0ELZ7-F1
#
_entry.id   AF-A0A9Q0ELZ7-F1
#
_cell.length_a   1.000
_cell.length_b   1.000
_cell.length_c   1.000
_cell.angle_alpha   90.00
_cell.angle_beta   90.00
_cell.angle_gamma   90.00
#
_symmetry.space_group_name_H-M   'P 1'
#
loop_
_entity.id
_entity.type
_entity.pdbx_description
1 polymer ?
#
loop_
_entity_poly.entity_id
_entity_poly.type
_entity_poly.pdbx_seq_one_letter_code
_entity_poly.pdbx_strand_id
1 'polypeptide(L)'
;MKTYNIILRGVDMVEFPKKITKNAGNLIKKLCRDSPSERLGNLKNGVKDIQKHKWFEGFNWEGLRKGALTPPIIPAVSSPTDTSNFDSFPEDTDDPPPDDNSGWDTDF
;
A
#
# COMPACT_ATOMS: atom_id res chain seq x y z
N MET A 1 -23.09 10.71 -6.59
CA MET A 1 -21.85 10.06 -6.12
C MET A 1 -22.10 9.41 -4.76
N LYS A 2 -22.07 8.07 -4.65
CA LYS A 2 -22.32 7.37 -3.37
C LYS A 2 -21.03 7.14 -2.56
N THR A 3 -19.91 6.84 -3.22
CA THR A 3 -18.64 6.52 -2.57
C THR A 3 -18.08 7.67 -1.73
N TYR A 4 -18.05 8.90 -2.26
CA TYR A 4 -17.56 10.06 -1.51
C TYR A 4 -18.37 10.29 -0.23
N ASN A 5 -19.70 10.17 -0.30
CA ASN A 5 -20.56 10.29 0.87
C ASN A 5 -20.30 9.18 1.90
N ILE A 6 -19.93 7.97 1.46
CA ILE A 6 -19.55 6.88 2.38
C ILE A 6 -18.20 7.19 3.06
N ILE A 7 -17.22 7.71 2.32
CA ILE A 7 -15.93 8.12 2.88
C ILE A 7 -16.11 9.23 3.91
N LEU A 8 -16.92 10.25 3.59
CA LEU A 8 -17.18 11.39 4.48
C LEU A 8 -17.96 11.01 5.76
N ARG A 9 -18.61 9.84 5.81
CA ARG A 9 -19.22 9.32 7.05
C ARG A 9 -18.19 8.77 8.04
N GLY A 10 -16.95 8.57 7.59
CA GLY A 10 -15.84 8.12 8.42
C GLY A 10 -15.79 6.60 8.62
N VAL A 11 -14.59 6.11 8.92
CA VAL A 11 -14.30 4.67 9.12
C VAL A 11 -15.03 4.06 10.32
N ASP A 12 -15.47 4.90 11.27
CA ASP A 12 -16.22 4.44 12.43
C ASP A 12 -17.63 3.96 12.10
N MET A 13 -18.17 4.35 10.94
CA MET A 13 -19.43 3.85 10.39
C MET A 13 -19.29 2.56 9.59
N VAL A 14 -18.06 2.04 9.42
CA VAL A 14 -17.78 0.79 8.69
C VAL A 14 -17.76 -0.39 9.67
N GLU A 15 -18.59 -1.38 9.39
CA GLU A 15 -18.57 -2.65 10.11
C GLU A 15 -17.43 -3.54 9.59
N PHE A 16 -16.49 -3.88 10.47
CA PHE A 16 -15.37 -4.75 10.14
C PHE A 16 -15.81 -6.23 10.19
N PRO A 17 -15.59 -7.01 9.11
CA PRO A 17 -15.86 -8.44 9.14
C PRO A 17 -15.03 -9.17 10.19
N LYS A 18 -15.56 -10.29 10.73
CA LYS A 18 -14.87 -11.11 11.76
C LYS A 18 -13.49 -11.63 11.34
N LYS A 19 -13.20 -11.68 10.03
CA LYS A 19 -11.88 -12.04 9.47
C LYS A 19 -10.80 -11.02 9.85
N ILE A 20 -11.18 -9.77 10.13
CA ILE A 20 -10.24 -8.74 10.57
C ILE A 20 -10.09 -8.82 12.09
N THR A 21 -8.86 -9.09 12.54
CA THR A 21 -8.56 -9.20 13.97
C THR A 21 -8.74 -7.86 14.67
N LYS A 22 -8.96 -7.87 15.99
CA LYS A 22 -9.15 -6.64 16.79
C LYS A 22 -8.00 -5.65 16.62
N ASN A 23 -6.75 -6.13 16.62
CA ASN A 23 -5.58 -5.27 16.44
C ASN A 23 -5.48 -4.71 15.01
N ALA A 24 -5.83 -5.50 13.99
CA ALA A 24 -5.87 -5.04 12.60
C ALA A 24 -6.95 -3.96 12.40
N GLY A 25 -8.16 -4.20 12.89
CA GLY A 25 -9.25 -3.21 12.83
C GLY A 25 -8.91 -1.93 13.60
N ASN A 26 -8.26 -2.04 14.77
CA ASN A 26 -7.79 -0.86 15.51
C ASN A 26 -6.76 -0.05 14.72
N LEU A 27 -5.80 -0.71 14.07
CA LEU A 27 -4.81 -0.06 13.22
C LEU A 27 -5.49 0.68 12.05
N ILE A 28 -6.38 0.01 11.33
CA ILE A 28 -7.10 0.59 10.18
C ILE A 28 -7.87 1.85 10.62
N LYS A 29 -8.62 1.79 11.72
CA LYS A 29 -9.35 2.96 12.23
C LYS A 29 -8.44 4.13 12.60
N LYS A 30 -7.27 3.85 13.20
CA LYS A 30 -6.29 4.89 13.57
C LYS A 30 -5.58 5.50 12.36
N LEU A 31 -5.40 4.74 11.27
CA LEU A 31 -4.87 5.25 10.00
C LEU A 31 -5.91 6.10 9.26
N CYS A 32 -7.18 5.70 9.31
CA CYS A 32 -8.29 6.31 8.58
C CYS A 32 -9.09 7.32 9.42
N ARG A 33 -8.44 8.07 10.32
CA ARG A 33 -9.09 9.21 11.02
C ARG A 33 -9.49 10.28 9.99
N ASP A 34 -10.66 10.86 10.18
CA ASP A 34 -11.20 11.91 9.29
C ASP A 34 -10.28 13.13 9.30
N SER A 35 -9.89 13.59 10.50
CA SER A 35 -8.90 14.64 10.68
C SER A 35 -7.48 14.13 10.35
N PRO A 36 -6.78 14.72 9.36
CA PRO A 36 -5.43 14.29 9.00
C PRO A 36 -4.41 14.41 10.13
N SER A 37 -4.57 15.38 11.03
CA SER A 37 -3.66 15.60 12.17
C SER A 37 -3.78 14.50 13.25
N GLU A 38 -4.85 13.70 13.22
CA GLU A 38 -5.06 12.59 14.16
C GLU A 38 -4.61 11.24 13.60
N ARG A 39 -4.27 11.16 12.31
CA ARG A 39 -3.89 9.90 11.67
C ARG A 39 -2.60 9.37 12.28
N LEU A 40 -2.60 8.11 12.67
CA LEU A 40 -1.37 7.42 13.08
C LEU A 40 -0.34 7.51 11.94
N GLY A 41 0.89 7.91 12.24
CA GLY A 41 1.88 8.25 11.22
C GLY A 41 2.07 9.75 10.98
N ASN A 42 1.06 10.57 11.33
CA ASN A 42 1.12 12.03 11.32
C ASN A 42 1.12 12.63 12.75
N LEU A 43 1.41 11.78 13.74
CA LEU A 43 1.55 12.17 15.15
C LEU A 43 3.01 12.52 15.47
N LYS A 44 3.29 12.80 16.74
CA LYS A 44 4.60 13.24 17.23
C LYS A 44 5.78 12.39 16.76
N ASN A 45 5.65 11.06 16.67
CA ASN A 45 6.76 10.18 16.29
C ASN A 45 6.70 9.71 14.82
N GLY A 46 5.78 10.27 14.03
CA GLY A 46 5.59 9.92 12.64
C GLY A 46 5.30 8.43 12.43
N VAL A 47 5.93 7.84 11.41
CA VAL A 47 5.78 6.40 11.05
C VAL A 47 6.19 5.46 12.19
N LYS A 48 7.02 5.89 13.15
CA LYS A 48 7.40 5.05 14.30
C LYS A 48 6.18 4.67 15.15
N ASP A 49 5.15 5.50 15.19
CA ASP A 49 3.91 5.17 15.90
C ASP A 49 3.12 4.04 15.20
N ILE A 50 3.22 3.92 13.87
CA ILE A 50 2.66 2.80 13.11
C ILE A 50 3.43 1.52 13.42
N GLN A 51 4.77 1.57 13.36
CA GLN A 51 5.63 0.41 13.59
C GLN A 51 5.49 -0.19 14.99
N LYS A 52 5.19 0.65 16.00
CA LYS A 52 4.97 0.25 17.40
C LYS A 52 3.55 -0.20 17.71
N HIS A 53 2.63 -0.18 16.74
CA HIS A 53 1.25 -0.59 16.96
C HIS A 53 1.17 -2.09 17.30
N LYS A 54 0.25 -2.49 18.19
CA LYS A 54 0.06 -3.89 18.64
C LYS A 54 -0.22 -4.91 17.53
N TRP A 55 -0.61 -4.45 16.34
CA TRP A 55 -0.77 -5.32 15.19
C TRP A 55 0.58 -5.88 14.69
N PHE A 56 1.65 -5.11 14.87
CA PHE A 56 3.03 -5.48 14.54
C PHE A 56 3.80 -6.03 15.75
N GLU A 57 3.13 -6.43 16.82
CA GLU A 57 3.78 -7.05 17.96
C GLU A 57 4.49 -8.34 17.51
N GLY A 58 5.79 -8.44 17.79
CA GLY A 58 6.65 -9.54 17.33
C GLY A 58 7.17 -9.41 15.89
N PHE A 59 6.77 -8.38 15.13
CA PHE A 59 7.27 -8.17 13.76
C PHE A 59 8.71 -7.63 13.78
N ASN A 60 9.63 -8.35 13.12
CA ASN A 60 11.05 -7.97 13.07
C ASN A 60 11.32 -6.93 11.96
N TRP A 61 11.13 -5.66 12.27
CA TRP A 61 11.38 -4.53 11.37
C TRP A 61 12.85 -4.44 10.89
N GLU A 62 13.80 -4.78 11.75
CA GLU A 62 15.23 -4.80 11.36
C GLU A 62 15.53 -5.95 10.40
N GLY A 63 14.94 -7.12 10.64
CA GLY A 63 15.03 -8.28 9.74
C GLY A 63 14.43 -7.98 8.36
N LEU A 64 13.29 -7.28 8.32
CA LEU A 64 12.71 -6.80 7.06
C LEU A 64 13.69 -5.90 6.30
N ARG A 65 14.26 -4.88 6.95
CA ARG A 65 15.20 -3.94 6.30
C ARG A 65 16.47 -4.62 5.79
N LYS A 66 16.95 -5.63 6.52
CA LYS A 66 18.14 -6.40 6.16
C LYS A 66 17.87 -7.53 5.15
N GLY A 67 16.62 -7.74 4.73
CA GLY A 67 16.24 -8.85 3.86
C GLY A 67 16.37 -10.24 4.52
N ALA A 68 16.45 -10.29 5.86
CA ALA A 68 16.61 -11.54 6.62
C ALA A 68 15.27 -12.18 7.00
N LEU A 69 14.15 -11.48 6.79
CA LEU A 69 12.82 -12.00 7.06
C LEU A 69 12.33 -12.84 5.87
N THR A 70 11.95 -14.10 6.12
CA THR A 70 11.32 -14.93 5.09
C THR A 70 9.97 -14.32 4.69
N PRO A 71 9.72 -14.04 3.41
CA PRO A 71 8.43 -13.51 2.97
C PRO A 71 7.34 -14.58 3.12
N PRO A 72 6.07 -14.18 3.31
CA PRO A 72 4.97 -15.14 3.44
C PRO A 72 4.66 -15.88 2.12
N ILE A 73 5.10 -15.34 0.98
CA ILE A 73 4.94 -15.94 -0.35
C ILE A 73 6.29 -15.80 -1.06
N ILE A 74 6.81 -16.91 -1.58
CA ILE A 74 8.05 -16.95 -2.37
C ILE A 74 7.64 -17.28 -3.82
N PRO A 75 7.67 -16.30 -4.76
CA PRO A 75 7.37 -16.58 -6.15
C PRO A 75 8.49 -17.41 -6.78
N ALA A 76 8.12 -18.30 -7.70
CA ALA A 76 9.10 -19.02 -8.52
C ALA A 76 9.54 -18.11 -9.67
N VAL A 77 10.85 -17.90 -9.80
CA VAL A 77 11.46 -17.12 -10.89
C VAL A 77 12.67 -17.91 -11.38
N SER A 78 12.63 -18.36 -12.62
CA SER A 78 13.63 -19.25 -13.20
C SER A 78 14.82 -18.52 -13.82
N SER A 79 14.63 -17.29 -14.29
CA SER A 79 15.67 -16.47 -14.93
C SER A 79 15.32 -14.98 -14.88
N PRO A 80 16.27 -14.08 -15.17
CA PRO A 80 15.99 -12.65 -15.30
C PRO A 80 14.97 -12.27 -16.39
N THR A 81 14.65 -13.18 -17.31
CA THR A 81 13.68 -12.98 -18.40
C THR A 81 12.36 -13.73 -18.17
N ASP A 82 12.17 -14.33 -16.99
CA ASP A 82 10.96 -15.09 -16.66
C ASP A 82 9.77 -14.16 -16.38
N THR A 83 8.74 -14.25 -17.22
CA THR A 83 7.49 -13.47 -17.12
C THR A 83 6.33 -14.27 -16.54
N SER A 84 6.54 -15.49 -16.02
CA SER A 84 5.46 -16.40 -15.62
C SER A 84 4.56 -15.90 -14.48
N ASN A 85 5.02 -14.90 -13.72
CA ASN A 85 4.25 -14.29 -12.63
C ASN A 85 3.45 -13.05 -13.09
N PHE A 86 3.42 -12.77 -14.39
CA PHE A 86 2.63 -11.71 -15.01
C PHE A 86 1.59 -12.32 -15.95
N ASP A 87 0.53 -11.57 -16.22
CA ASP A 87 -0.42 -11.92 -17.27
C ASP A 87 0.23 -11.80 -18.66
N SER A 88 -0.26 -12.57 -19.63
CA SER A 88 0.16 -12.46 -21.02
C SER A 88 -0.61 -11.33 -21.72
N PHE A 89 0.13 -10.41 -22.32
CA PHE A 89 -0.42 -9.34 -23.16
C PHE A 89 0.00 -9.55 -24.62
N PRO A 90 -0.84 -9.16 -25.60
CA PRO A 90 -0.38 -9.07 -26.98
C PRO A 90 0.74 -8.05 -27.10
N GLU A 91 1.58 -8.20 -28.12
CA GLU A 91 2.54 -7.17 -28.48
C GLU A 91 1.81 -5.88 -28.85
N ASP A 92 2.40 -4.75 -28.47
CA ASP A 92 1.89 -3.44 -28.87
C ASP A 92 2.09 -3.25 -30.38
N THR A 93 0.98 -3.00 -31.08
CA THR A 93 0.95 -2.74 -32.52
C THR A 93 0.33 -1.38 -32.83
N ASP A 94 0.15 -0.52 -31.83
CA ASP A 94 -0.41 0.80 -32.02
C ASP A 94 0.56 1.70 -32.80
N ASP A 95 0.00 2.64 -33.57
CA ASP A 95 0.80 3.65 -34.25
C ASP A 95 1.54 4.53 -33.23
N PRO A 96 2.74 5.03 -33.56
CA PRO A 96 3.47 5.93 -32.68
C PRO A 96 2.60 7.13 -32.26
N PRO A 97 2.67 7.57 -30.99
CA PRO A 97 1.98 8.78 -30.56
C PRO A 97 2.54 10.01 -31.30
N PRO A 98 1.77 11.12 -31.37
CA PRO A 98 2.28 12.37 -31.93
C PRO A 98 3.45 12.91 -31.10
N ASP A 99 4.36 13.63 -31.76
CA ASP A 99 5.46 14.31 -31.09
C ASP A 99 4.93 15.32 -30.06
N ASP A 100 5.40 15.22 -28.81
CA ASP A 100 5.21 16.24 -27.78
C ASP A 100 6.52 17.03 -27.60
N ASN A 101 6.58 18.19 -28.24
CA ASN A 101 7.72 19.11 -28.15
C ASN A 101 7.43 20.30 -27.20
N SER A 102 6.50 20.14 -26.27
CA SER A 102 6.17 21.23 -25.33
C SER A 102 7.25 21.48 -24.27
N GLY A 103 8.16 20.51 -24.08
CA GLY A 103 9.34 20.65 -23.22
C GLY A 103 9.07 20.47 -21.73
N TRP A 104 7.91 19.91 -21.35
CA TRP A 104 7.62 19.55 -19.95
C TRP A 104 8.56 18.45 -19.42
N ASP A 105 9.16 17.69 -20.35
CA ASP A 105 10.02 16.54 -20.15
C ASP A 105 11.51 16.84 -20.38
N THR A 106 11.92 18.11 -20.29
CA THR A 106 13.32 18.53 -20.51
C THR A 106 14.35 17.89 -19.58
N ASP A 107 13.92 17.38 -18.42
CA ASP A 107 14.76 16.71 -17.43
C ASP A 107 14.56 15.17 -17.38
N PHE A 108 13.83 14.57 -18.33
CA PHE A 108 13.74 13.10 -18.47
C PHE A 108 15.03 12.52 -19.06
#